data_AF-A0A6G2DGH9-F1
#
_entry.id   AF-A0A6G2DGH9-F1
#
_cell.length_a   1.000
_cell.length_b   1.000
_cell.length_c   1.000
_cell.angle_alpha   90.00
_cell.angle_beta   90.00
_cell.angle_gamma   90.00
#
_symmetry.space_group_name_H-M   'P 1'
#
loop_
_entity.id
_entity.type
_entity.pdbx_description
1 polymer ?
#
loop_
_entity_poly.entity_id
_entity_poly.type
_entity_poly.pdbx_seq_one_letter_code
_entity_poly.pdbx_strand_id
1 'polypeptide(L)' 'RVLLASLPGAAVTSINIDGVLHEFDTVPGVREDVMQIILNIKGIAVKSYVEDEKIIELDVEGPAEVTAGDILTDSDIE' A
#
# COMPACT_ATOMS: atom_id res chain seq x y z
N ARG A 1 -16.58 -7.04 21.24
CA ARG A 1 -16.73 -7.88 20.03
C ARG A 1 -17.29 -7.10 18.84
N VAL A 2 -18.35 -6.30 19.01
CA VAL A 2 -18.91 -5.43 17.93
C VAL A 2 -17.84 -4.53 17.30
N LEU A 3 -17.03 -3.86 18.12
CA LEU A 3 -15.94 -2.97 17.63
C LEU A 3 -14.80 -3.70 16.88
N LEU A 4 -14.65 -5.02 17.01
CA LEU A 4 -13.58 -5.76 16.32
C LEU A 4 -14.04 -6.39 14.99
N ALA A 5 -15.35 -6.48 14.76
CA ALA A 5 -15.90 -7.30 13.67
C ALA A 5 -16.76 -6.51 12.67
N SER A 6 -17.17 -5.28 13.00
CA SER A 6 -18.11 -4.52 12.16
C SER A 6 -17.87 -3.02 12.18
N LEU A 7 -16.62 -2.60 12.35
CA LEU A 7 -16.28 -1.20 12.12
C LEU A 7 -16.09 -0.95 10.62
N PRO A 8 -16.76 0.05 10.04
CA PRO A 8 -16.44 0.50 8.70
C PRO A 8 -15.02 1.07 8.68
N GLY A 9 -14.30 0.81 7.60
CA GLY A 9 -12.93 1.28 7.41
C GLY A 9 -12.48 1.04 5.98
N ALA A 10 -11.35 1.65 5.62
CA ALA A 10 -10.68 1.43 4.35
C ALA A 10 -9.41 0.60 4.60
N ALA A 11 -9.04 -0.21 3.62
CA ALA A 11 -7.80 -0.97 3.63
C ALA A 11 -7.35 -1.23 2.19
N VAL A 12 -6.04 -1.40 2.00
CA VAL A 12 -5.49 -1.79 0.70
C VAL A 12 -5.89 -3.24 0.40
N THR A 13 -6.59 -3.45 -0.71
CA THR A 13 -7.12 -4.75 -1.12
C THR A 13 -6.27 -5.45 -2.17
N SER A 14 -5.51 -4.69 -2.96
CA SER A 14 -4.69 -5.19 -4.06
C SER A 14 -3.48 -4.28 -4.26
N ILE A 15 -2.39 -4.86 -4.74
CA ILE A 15 -1.17 -4.15 -5.09
C ILE A 15 -0.70 -4.63 -6.46
N ASN A 16 -0.09 -3.74 -7.23
CA ASN A 16 0.62 -4.07 -8.45
C ASN A 16 2.02 -3.46 -8.33
N ILE A 17 3.05 -4.26 -8.62
CA ILE A 17 4.44 -3.83 -8.57
C ILE A 17 5.05 -4.13 -9.93
N ASP A 18 5.57 -3.10 -10.60
CA ASP A 18 6.21 -3.25 -11.89
C ASP A 18 7.40 -4.21 -11.84
N GLY A 19 7.44 -5.13 -12.81
CA GLY A 19 8.51 -6.12 -12.92
C GLY A 19 8.42 -7.30 -11.94
N VAL A 20 7.42 -7.35 -11.07
CA VAL A 20 7.19 -8.48 -10.14
C VAL A 20 6.10 -9.40 -10.67
N LEU A 21 6.41 -10.69 -10.83
CA LEU A 21 5.43 -11.68 -11.31
C LEU A 21 4.64 -12.34 -10.18
N HIS A 22 5.23 -12.46 -8.98
CA HIS A 22 4.61 -13.11 -7.83
C HIS A 22 5.17 -12.59 -6.51
N GLU A 23 4.43 -12.85 -5.43
CA GLU A 23 4.73 -12.38 -4.06
C GLU A 23 6.07 -12.88 -3.47
N PHE A 24 6.68 -13.92 -4.04
CA PHE A 24 7.96 -14.48 -3.60
C PHE A 24 9.17 -13.90 -4.33
N ASP A 25 8.97 -12.91 -5.19
CA ASP A 25 10.05 -12.30 -5.95
C ASP A 25 10.79 -11.22 -5.14
N THR A 26 11.90 -10.75 -5.68
CA THR A 26 12.67 -9.62 -5.13
C THR A 26 12.67 -8.47 -6.12
N VAL A 27 12.54 -7.24 -5.63
CA VAL A 27 12.60 -6.05 -6.49
C VAL A 27 14.06 -5.58 -6.59
N PRO A 28 14.66 -5.50 -7.79
CA PRO A 28 16.03 -5.00 -7.95
C PRO A 28 16.18 -3.58 -7.41
N GLY A 29 17.18 -3.36 -6.55
CA GLY A 29 17.43 -2.04 -5.94
C GLY A 29 16.69 -1.79 -4.63
N VAL A 30 15.77 -2.68 -4.23
CA VAL A 30 15.08 -2.62 -2.94
C VAL A 30 15.73 -3.61 -1.97
N ARG A 31 15.87 -3.18 -0.71
CA ARG A 31 16.48 -4.01 0.33
C ARG A 31 15.56 -5.13 0.82
N GLU A 32 14.26 -4.89 0.78
CA GLU A 32 13.19 -5.79 1.24
C GLU A 32 12.67 -6.67 0.09
N ASP A 33 12.19 -7.86 0.43
CA ASP A 33 11.47 -8.72 -0.52
C ASP A 33 10.00 -8.29 -0.67
N VAL A 34 9.33 -8.82 -1.69
CA VAL A 34 7.94 -8.46 -2.00
C VAL A 34 6.98 -8.82 -0.86
N MET A 35 7.22 -9.91 -0.13
CA MET A 35 6.36 -10.27 1.01
C MET A 35 6.47 -9.25 2.14
N GLN A 36 7.67 -8.78 2.44
CA GLN A 36 7.91 -7.76 3.45
C GLN A 36 7.22 -6.44 3.07
N ILE A 37 7.29 -6.06 1.79
CA ILE A 37 6.55 -4.91 1.25
C ILE A 37 5.04 -5.10 1.44
N ILE A 38 4.48 -6.27 1.09
CA ILE A 38 3.06 -6.58 1.28
C ILE A 38 2.66 -6.45 2.77
N LEU A 39 3.48 -6.94 3.69
CA LEU A 39 3.22 -6.86 5.13
C LEU A 39 3.23 -5.41 5.61
N ASN A 40 4.18 -4.60 5.15
CA ASN A 40 4.23 -3.17 5.47
C ASN A 40 2.98 -2.45 4.95
N ILE A 41 2.55 -2.74 3.71
CA ILE A 41 1.33 -2.16 3.11
C ILE A 41 0.08 -2.52 3.91
N LYS A 42 -0.04 -3.75 4.40
CA LYS A 42 -1.15 -4.17 5.29
C LYS A 42 -1.19 -3.42 6.62
N GLY A 43 -0.07 -2.85 7.05
CA GLY A 43 0.05 -2.06 8.27
C GLY A 43 -0.33 -0.58 8.10
N ILE A 44 -0.53 -0.11 6.86
CA ILE A 44 -0.86 1.30 6.59
C ILE A 44 -2.29 1.58 7.06
N ALA A 45 -2.45 2.63 7.87
CA ALA A 45 -3.76 3.16 8.22
C ALA A 45 -4.25 4.05 7.08
N VAL A 46 -5.39 3.71 6.49
CA VAL A 46 -5.99 4.45 5.37
C VAL A 46 -7.39 4.92 5.74
N LYS A 47 -7.71 6.13 5.32
CA LYS A 47 -9.06 6.70 5.41
C LYS A 47 -9.52 7.12 4.02
N SER A 48 -10.62 6.52 3.57
CA SER A 48 -11.27 6.88 2.31
C SER A 48 -12.52 7.71 2.58
N TYR A 49 -12.72 8.75 1.79
CA TYR A 49 -13.95 9.56 1.73
C TYR A 49 -14.92 9.10 0.64
N VAL A 50 -14.51 8.14 -0.19
CA VAL A 50 -15.32 7.54 -1.25
C VAL A 50 -15.74 6.11 -0.86
N GLU A 51 -16.93 5.70 -1.32
CA GLU A 51 -17.47 4.35 -1.07
C GLU A 51 -16.88 3.29 -2.02
N ASP A 52 -16.43 3.71 -3.20
CA ASP A 52 -15.86 2.85 -4.23
C ASP A 52 -14.34 2.66 -4.07
N GLU A 53 -13.79 1.67 -4.77
CA GLU A 53 -12.36 1.43 -4.84
C GLU A 53 -11.63 2.59 -5.55
N LYS A 54 -10.43 2.91 -5.07
CA LYS A 54 -9.56 3.91 -5.68
C LYS A 54 -8.14 3.37 -5.83
N ILE A 55 -7.55 3.67 -6.98
CA ILE A 55 -6.16 3.33 -7.28
C ILE A 55 -5.30 4.55 -6.93
N ILE A 56 -4.26 4.32 -6.14
CA ILE A 56 -3.22 5.27 -5.78
C ILE A 56 -1.87 4.73 -6.27
N GLU A 57 -0.93 5.62 -6.55
CA GLU A 57 0.35 5.26 -7.15
C GLU A 57 1.50 5.69 -6.24
N LEU A 58 2.62 5.00 -6.36
CA LEU A 58 3.87 5.32 -5.69
C LEU A 58 4.98 5.22 -6.72
N ASP A 59 5.62 6.34 -7.02
CA ASP A 59 6.79 6.41 -7.91
C ASP A 59 7.93 7.05 -7.12
N VAL A 60 9.03 6.31 -6.98
CA VAL A 60 10.21 6.77 -6.25
C VAL A 60 11.46 6.40 -7.05
N GLU A 61 12.30 7.40 -7.29
CA GLU A 61 13.58 7.24 -7.98
C GLU A 61 14.77 7.52 -7.05
N GLY A 62 15.80 6.68 -7.17
CA GLY A 62 17.08 6.87 -6.48
C GLY A 62 17.13 6.27 -5.07
N PRO A 63 18.26 6.48 -4.36
CA PRO A 63 18.42 5.97 -3.01
C PRO A 63 17.56 6.79 -2.04
N ALA A 64 16.44 6.21 -1.62
CA ALA A 64 15.52 6.80 -0.65
C ALA A 64 14.96 5.73 0.29
N GLU A 65 14.57 6.15 1.49
CA GLU A 65 13.70 5.36 2.35
C GLU A 65 12.26 5.68 1.96
N VAL A 66 11.53 4.68 1.46
CA VAL A 66 10.16 4.83 1.00
C VAL A 66 9.23 4.69 2.19
N THR A 67 8.35 5.67 2.39
CA THR A 67 7.37 5.72 3.47
C THR A 67 5.95 5.81 2.92
N ALA A 68 4.96 5.61 3.77
CA ALA A 68 3.55 5.81 3.38
C ALA A 68 3.25 7.27 2.97
N GLY A 69 4.08 8.24 3.38
CA GLY A 69 3.93 9.65 2.99
C GLY A 69 4.36 9.94 1.56
N ASP A 70 5.06 9.03 0.90
CA ASP A 70 5.50 9.17 -0.50
C ASP A 70 4.44 8.72 -1.51
N ILE A 71 3.35 8.12 -1.02
CA ILE A 71 2.24 7.67 -1.86
C ILE A 71 1.51 8.88 -2.44
N LEU A 72 1.32 8.88 -3.76
CA LEU A 72 0.59 9.92 -4.47
C LEU A 72 -0.91 9.69 -4.27
N THR A 73 -1.50 10.46 -3.36
CA THR A 73 -2.94 10.47 -3.10
C THR A 73 -3.54 11.83 -3.43
N ASP A 74 -4.85 11.86 -3.59
CA ASP A 74 -5.65 13.07 -3.72
C ASP A 74 -6.52 13.29 -2.47
N SER A 75 -7.38 14.31 -2.50
CA SER A 75 -8.20 14.71 -1.36
C SER A 75 -9.21 13.65 -0.87
N ASP A 76 -9.47 12.59 -1.65
CA ASP A 76 -10.38 11.52 -1.26
C ASP A 76 -9.73 10.46 -0.36
N ILE A 77 -8.40 10.41 -0.27
CA ILE A 77 -7.65 9.38 0.48
C ILE A 77 -6.60 10.02 1.40
N GLU A 78 -6.63 9.65 2.69
CA GLU A 78 -5.66 10.03 3.73
C GLU A 78 -4.98 8.84 4.39
#